data_AF-A0A9D2F716-F1
#
_entry.id   AF-A0A9D2F716-F1
#
_cell.length_a   1.000
_cell.length_b   1.000
_cell.length_c   1.000
_cell.angle_alpha   90.00
_cell.angle_beta   90.00
_cell.angle_gamma   90.00
#
_symmetry.space_group_name_H-M   'P 1'
#
loop_
_entity.id
_entity.type
_entity.pdbx_description
1 polymer ?
#
loop_
_entity_poly.entity_id
_entity_poly.type
_entity_poly.pdbx_seq_one_letter_code
_entity_poly.pdbx_strand_id
1 'polypeptide(L)'
;TLQETLEPEVNESPIEELPLAILAICASGEGTAQHLKQMIEKTLDANQIDSVSVITESVVDVQRRMPEIRATNQLLAVTGILDPKIGVPYLSLEQLLESDLSELLMELLLGEDFVEKAPNIGYQEQRQVCLTYLEEAVTFLNPSKVMDPLWELVETLCKEWYTSEKDEKVRINFVLHLASMMERILLGQPLKGSKEEESVFLEHEKRSFLDNTLVSIEEPFRLKIPIIEKYYILMMLDNGQK
;
A
#
# COMPACT_ATOMS: atom_id res chain seq x y z
N THR A 1 -53.29 -47.41 -15.27
CA THR A 1 -52.44 -46.34 -15.85
C THR A 1 -52.11 -45.38 -14.74
N LEU A 2 -50.93 -45.52 -14.14
CA LEU A 2 -50.38 -44.56 -13.18
C LEU A 2 -48.95 -44.30 -13.67
N GLN A 3 -48.74 -43.10 -14.23
CA GLN A 3 -47.43 -42.62 -14.66
C GLN A 3 -46.65 -42.21 -13.41
N GLU A 4 -45.50 -42.85 -13.20
CA GLU A 4 -44.44 -42.30 -12.36
C GLU A 4 -43.93 -41.02 -13.01
N THR A 5 -44.19 -39.88 -12.36
CA THR A 5 -43.52 -38.62 -12.66
C THR A 5 -42.17 -38.64 -11.97
N LEU A 6 -41.12 -38.91 -12.75
CA LEU A 6 -39.74 -38.65 -12.37
C LEU A 6 -39.55 -37.12 -12.24
N GLU A 7 -39.36 -36.64 -11.03
CA GLU A 7 -38.86 -35.28 -10.79
C GLU A 7 -37.39 -35.22 -11.22
N PRO A 8 -36.94 -34.15 -11.90
CA PRO A 8 -35.54 -34.03 -12.30
C PRO A 8 -34.69 -33.74 -11.06
N GLU A 9 -33.66 -34.57 -10.82
CA GLU A 9 -32.57 -34.23 -9.91
C GLU A 9 -31.92 -32.94 -10.39
N VAL A 10 -32.14 -31.85 -9.64
CA VAL A 10 -31.37 -30.62 -9.80
C VAL A 10 -29.97 -30.93 -9.31
N ASN A 11 -29.07 -31.17 -10.26
CA ASN A 11 -27.64 -31.24 -9.99
C ASN A 11 -27.16 -29.82 -9.64
N GLU A 12 -27.27 -29.45 -8.37
CA GLU A 12 -26.58 -28.29 -7.81
C GLU A 12 -25.08 -28.60 -7.84
N SER A 13 -24.42 -28.24 -8.94
CA SER A 13 -22.97 -28.11 -8.95
C SER A 13 -22.59 -27.15 -7.81
N PRO A 14 -21.61 -27.49 -6.94
CA PRO A 14 -21.20 -26.58 -5.89
C PRO A 14 -20.76 -25.27 -6.54
N ILE A 15 -21.36 -24.16 -6.10
CA ILE A 15 -20.86 -22.83 -6.41
C ILE A 15 -19.46 -22.81 -5.77
N GLU A 16 -18.40 -22.88 -6.57
CA GLU A 16 -17.05 -22.65 -6.07
C GLU A 16 -17.00 -21.22 -5.52
N GLU A 17 -17.08 -21.09 -4.20
CA GLU A 17 -16.85 -19.81 -3.54
C GLU A 17 -15.42 -19.37 -3.86
N LEU A 18 -15.30 -18.14 -4.38
CA LEU A 18 -14.00 -17.57 -4.72
C LEU A 18 -13.14 -17.48 -3.44
N PRO A 19 -11.82 -17.71 -3.52
CA PRO A 19 -10.94 -17.55 -2.37
C PRO A 19 -11.00 -16.12 -1.84
N LEU A 20 -10.91 -15.97 -0.51
CA LEU A 20 -10.89 -14.67 0.13
C LEU A 20 -9.52 -14.01 -0.08
N ALA A 21 -9.52 -12.70 -0.29
CA ALA A 21 -8.29 -11.95 -0.45
C ALA A 21 -8.31 -10.56 0.20
N ILE A 22 -7.15 -10.14 0.69
CA ILE A 22 -6.85 -8.75 1.06
C ILE A 22 -5.93 -8.17 0.00
N LEU A 23 -6.24 -6.97 -0.49
CA LEU A 23 -5.45 -6.29 -1.51
C LEU A 23 -4.56 -5.22 -0.87
N ALA A 24 -3.24 -5.39 -0.91
CA ALA A 24 -2.26 -4.42 -0.47
C ALA A 24 -1.73 -3.58 -1.65
N ILE A 25 -1.89 -2.26 -1.58
CA ILE A 25 -1.55 -1.33 -2.65
C ILE A 25 -0.42 -0.42 -2.21
N CYS A 26 0.61 -0.29 -3.03
CA CYS A 26 1.59 0.80 -2.90
C CYS A 26 1.86 1.45 -4.25
N ALA A 27 2.84 2.35 -4.35
CA ALA A 27 3.10 3.05 -5.61
C ALA A 27 3.37 2.08 -6.78
N SER A 28 4.20 1.06 -6.53
CA SER A 28 4.65 0.09 -7.53
C SER A 28 4.24 -1.36 -7.24
N GLY A 29 3.71 -1.66 -6.07
CA GLY A 29 3.39 -3.03 -5.61
C GLY A 29 4.57 -3.83 -5.01
N GLU A 30 5.81 -3.30 -5.02
CA GLU A 30 7.03 -4.08 -4.70
C GLU A 30 7.66 -3.74 -3.33
N GLY A 31 7.32 -2.61 -2.72
CA GLY A 31 7.90 -2.14 -1.45
C GLY A 31 6.99 -2.43 -0.25
N THR A 32 6.44 -1.36 0.32
CA THR A 32 5.50 -1.40 1.46
C THR A 32 4.40 -2.45 1.26
N ALA A 33 3.82 -2.58 0.06
CA ALA A 33 2.79 -3.59 -0.21
C ALA A 33 3.24 -5.04 0.05
N GLN A 34 4.48 -5.39 -0.34
CA GLN A 34 5.03 -6.74 -0.08
C GLN A 34 5.26 -6.97 1.41
N HIS A 35 5.74 -5.96 2.13
CA HIS A 35 5.96 -6.10 3.56
C HIS A 35 4.63 -6.15 4.35
N LEU A 36 3.62 -5.36 3.97
CA LEU A 36 2.26 -5.49 4.54
C LEU A 36 1.68 -6.88 4.26
N LYS A 37 1.89 -7.40 3.05
CA LYS A 37 1.54 -8.77 2.71
C LYS A 37 2.18 -9.77 3.68
N GLN A 38 3.49 -9.68 3.90
CA GLN A 38 4.19 -10.57 4.84
C GLN A 38 3.67 -10.42 6.28
N MET A 39 3.39 -9.20 6.73
CA MET A 39 2.85 -8.93 8.06
C MET A 39 1.46 -9.54 8.25
N ILE A 40 0.57 -9.37 7.27
CA ILE A 40 -0.79 -9.94 7.27
C ILE A 40 -0.72 -11.46 7.17
N GLU A 41 0.03 -12.02 6.22
CA GLU A 41 0.19 -13.47 6.04
C GLU A 41 0.74 -14.14 7.31
N LYS A 42 1.77 -13.55 7.95
CA LYS A 42 2.31 -14.05 9.22
C LYS A 42 1.25 -14.08 10.33
N THR A 43 0.34 -13.11 10.35
CA THR A 43 -0.73 -13.03 11.34
C THR A 43 -1.83 -14.05 11.04
N LEU A 44 -2.19 -14.24 9.77
CA LEU A 44 -3.11 -15.28 9.32
C LEU A 44 -2.57 -16.67 9.67
N ASP A 45 -1.31 -16.94 9.37
CA ASP A 45 -0.62 -18.20 9.69
C ASP A 45 -0.62 -18.49 11.20
N ALA A 46 -0.28 -17.48 12.01
CA ALA A 46 -0.26 -17.60 13.48
C ALA A 46 -1.65 -17.95 14.06
N ASN A 47 -2.72 -17.52 13.39
CA ASN A 47 -4.11 -17.79 13.77
C ASN A 47 -4.73 -18.98 13.03
N GLN A 48 -3.96 -19.72 12.21
CA GLN A 48 -4.42 -20.87 11.41
C GLN A 48 -5.58 -20.51 10.45
N ILE A 49 -5.49 -19.34 9.81
CA ILE A 49 -6.46 -18.84 8.85
C ILE A 49 -5.92 -19.05 7.43
N ASP A 50 -6.19 -20.22 6.85
CA ASP A 50 -5.70 -20.59 5.51
C ASP A 50 -6.62 -20.10 4.36
N SER A 51 -7.79 -19.56 4.69
CA SER A 51 -8.83 -19.19 3.71
C SER A 51 -8.61 -17.83 3.05
N VAL A 52 -7.66 -17.03 3.56
CA VAL A 52 -7.40 -15.66 3.11
C VAL A 52 -6.00 -15.57 2.50
N SER A 53 -5.93 -15.00 1.30
CA SER A 53 -4.66 -14.68 0.64
C SER A 53 -4.40 -13.16 0.63
N VAL A 54 -3.14 -12.75 0.47
CA VAL A 54 -2.81 -11.33 0.30
C VAL A 54 -2.21 -11.08 -1.08
N ILE A 55 -2.83 -10.16 -1.82
CA ILE A 55 -2.46 -9.77 -3.18
C ILE A 55 -1.84 -8.38 -3.11
N THR A 56 -0.78 -8.15 -3.87
CA THR A 56 -0.10 -6.85 -3.94
C THR A 56 -0.32 -6.21 -5.30
N GLU A 57 -0.60 -4.90 -5.34
CA GLU A 57 -0.73 -4.15 -6.58
C GLU A 57 -0.16 -2.74 -6.51
N SER A 58 0.04 -2.15 -7.69
CA SER A 58 0.43 -0.75 -7.85
C SER A 58 -0.81 0.16 -7.85
N VAL A 59 -0.70 1.38 -7.33
CA VAL A 59 -1.77 2.38 -7.37
C VAL A 59 -2.14 2.77 -8.81
N VAL A 60 -1.19 2.65 -9.73
CA VAL A 60 -1.38 2.96 -11.15
C VAL A 60 -2.20 1.87 -11.86
N ASP A 61 -1.97 0.60 -11.53
CA ASP A 61 -2.59 -0.53 -12.21
C ASP A 61 -3.86 -1.04 -11.53
N VAL A 62 -4.09 -0.72 -10.25
CA VAL A 62 -5.14 -1.36 -9.47
C VAL A 62 -6.52 -1.25 -10.11
N GLN A 63 -6.88 -0.08 -10.67
CA GLN A 63 -8.17 0.11 -11.33
C GLN A 63 -8.30 -0.76 -12.60
N ARG A 64 -7.23 -0.85 -13.39
CA ARG A 64 -7.18 -1.65 -14.61
C ARG A 64 -7.27 -3.14 -14.31
N ARG A 65 -6.61 -3.60 -13.25
CA ARG A 65 -6.54 -5.01 -12.84
C ARG A 65 -7.73 -5.46 -11.99
N MET A 66 -8.53 -4.52 -11.48
CA MET A 66 -9.67 -4.83 -10.61
C MET A 66 -10.65 -5.86 -11.19
N PRO A 67 -11.03 -5.81 -12.48
CA PRO A 67 -11.92 -6.83 -13.06
C PRO A 67 -11.34 -8.25 -12.99
N GLU A 68 -10.03 -8.40 -13.22
CA GLU A 68 -9.34 -9.69 -13.14
C GLU A 68 -9.27 -10.18 -11.69
N ILE A 69 -8.90 -9.29 -10.76
CA ILE A 69 -8.78 -9.61 -9.33
C ILE A 69 -10.12 -10.10 -8.77
N ARG A 70 -11.22 -9.43 -9.13
CA ARG A 70 -12.59 -9.79 -8.69
C ARG A 70 -13.15 -11.03 -9.36
N ALA A 71 -12.65 -11.39 -10.54
CA ALA A 71 -13.08 -12.62 -11.22
C ALA A 71 -12.51 -13.87 -10.53
N THR A 72 -11.38 -13.74 -9.83
CA THR A 72 -10.67 -14.87 -9.20
C THR A 72 -10.67 -14.83 -7.68
N ASN A 73 -11.12 -13.74 -7.05
CA ASN A 73 -11.09 -13.57 -5.59
C ASN A 73 -12.31 -12.81 -5.08
N GLN A 74 -12.72 -13.14 -3.86
CA GLN A 74 -13.62 -12.32 -3.06
C GLN A 74 -12.78 -11.40 -2.16
N LEU A 75 -12.80 -10.09 -2.44
CA LEU A 75 -12.04 -9.11 -1.66
C LEU A 75 -12.71 -8.81 -0.32
N LEU A 76 -11.99 -9.06 0.78
CA LEU A 76 -12.40 -8.71 2.14
C LEU A 76 -12.11 -7.25 2.47
N ALA A 77 -10.93 -6.77 2.08
CA ALA A 77 -10.47 -5.42 2.35
C ALA A 77 -9.36 -5.00 1.38
N VAL A 78 -9.10 -3.70 1.35
CA VAL A 78 -7.93 -3.10 0.71
C VAL A 78 -7.10 -2.42 1.79
N THR A 79 -5.79 -2.50 1.68
CA THR A 79 -4.87 -1.67 2.46
C THR A 79 -3.85 -1.00 1.56
N GLY A 80 -3.27 0.11 2.00
CA GLY A 80 -2.17 0.70 1.25
C GLY A 80 -1.98 2.18 1.46
N ILE A 81 -1.37 2.79 0.46
CA ILE A 81 -1.03 4.22 0.45
C ILE A 81 -2.19 5.14 0.05
N LEU A 82 -3.24 4.58 -0.55
CA LEU A 82 -4.39 5.28 -1.08
C LEU A 82 -5.57 4.31 -1.11
N ASP A 83 -6.75 4.80 -0.71
CA ASP A 83 -7.99 4.08 -0.92
C ASP A 83 -8.42 4.19 -2.40
N PRO A 84 -8.42 3.09 -3.17
CA PRO A 84 -8.81 3.12 -4.57
C PRO A 84 -10.34 3.26 -4.77
N LYS A 85 -11.13 3.38 -3.69
CA LYS A 85 -12.60 3.56 -3.70
C LYS A 85 -13.33 2.47 -4.47
N ILE A 86 -12.92 1.22 -4.26
CA ILE A 86 -13.44 0.07 -5.00
C ILE A 86 -14.63 -0.63 -4.33
N GLY A 87 -15.18 -0.08 -3.24
CA GLY A 87 -16.39 -0.60 -2.59
C GLY A 87 -16.17 -1.80 -1.67
N VAL A 88 -14.98 -1.95 -1.09
CA VAL A 88 -14.68 -2.85 0.04
C VAL A 88 -13.99 -2.04 1.15
N PRO A 89 -14.00 -2.49 2.41
CA PRO A 89 -13.34 -1.79 3.51
C PRO A 89 -11.89 -1.40 3.21
N TYR A 90 -11.52 -0.16 3.54
CA TYR A 90 -10.15 0.31 3.44
C TYR A 90 -9.47 0.35 4.81
N LEU A 91 -8.36 -0.36 4.93
CA LEU A 91 -7.45 -0.38 6.07
C LEU A 91 -6.27 0.54 5.78
N SER A 92 -6.28 1.72 6.40
CA SER A 92 -5.13 2.62 6.33
C SER A 92 -3.87 2.00 6.94
N LEU A 93 -2.68 2.49 6.56
CA LEU A 93 -1.43 2.01 7.16
C LEU A 93 -1.40 2.30 8.66
N GLU A 94 -1.93 3.44 9.09
CA GLU A 94 -2.08 3.77 10.50
C GLU A 94 -2.83 2.66 11.25
N GLN A 95 -3.97 2.21 10.70
CA GLN A 95 -4.73 1.12 11.32
C GLN A 95 -3.93 -0.18 11.38
N LEU A 96 -3.26 -0.56 10.30
CA LEU A 96 -2.49 -1.80 10.28
C LEU A 96 -1.30 -1.79 11.23
N LEU A 97 -0.64 -0.64 11.39
CA LEU A 97 0.58 -0.53 12.18
C LEU A 97 0.33 -0.30 13.67
N GLU A 98 -0.85 0.18 14.04
CA GLU A 98 -1.18 0.50 15.44
C GLU A 98 -2.20 -0.45 16.08
N SER A 99 -3.05 -1.09 15.28
CA SER A 99 -4.07 -2.00 15.82
C SER A 99 -3.47 -3.37 16.10
N ASP A 100 -4.14 -4.15 16.95
CA ASP A 100 -3.90 -5.60 16.99
C ASP A 100 -4.38 -6.19 15.66
N LEU A 101 -3.43 -6.53 14.79
CA LEU A 101 -3.74 -7.04 13.46
C LEU A 101 -4.53 -8.35 13.51
N SER A 102 -4.39 -9.14 14.57
CA SER A 102 -5.17 -10.37 14.75
C SER A 102 -6.65 -10.05 15.00
N GLU A 103 -6.93 -9.11 15.90
CA GLU A 103 -8.31 -8.66 16.19
C GLU A 103 -8.94 -8.03 14.94
N LEU A 104 -8.19 -7.15 14.29
CA LEU A 104 -8.61 -6.46 13.06
C LEU A 104 -8.99 -7.45 11.94
N LEU A 105 -8.17 -8.49 11.71
CA LEU A 105 -8.45 -9.50 10.68
C LEU A 105 -9.66 -10.36 11.04
N MET A 106 -9.89 -10.65 12.33
CA MET A 106 -11.06 -11.41 12.78
C MET A 106 -12.36 -10.61 12.61
N GLU A 107 -12.35 -9.31 12.92
CA GLU A 107 -13.50 -8.42 12.67
C GLU A 107 -13.90 -8.42 11.18
N LEU A 108 -12.91 -8.34 10.28
CA LEU A 108 -13.13 -8.38 8.84
C LEU A 108 -13.73 -9.72 8.38
N LEU A 109 -13.31 -10.83 8.97
CA LEU A 109 -13.81 -12.16 8.64
C LEU A 109 -15.23 -12.42 9.16
N LEU A 110 -15.58 -11.85 10.32
CA LEU A 110 -16.90 -11.99 10.91
C LEU A 110 -17.96 -11.10 10.22
N GLY A 111 -17.53 -10.18 9.35
CA GLY A 111 -18.42 -9.25 8.65
C GLY A 111 -19.14 -8.29 9.61
N GLU A 112 -18.51 -8.01 10.76
CA GLU A 112 -19.00 -6.98 11.66
C GLU A 112 -18.95 -5.62 10.96
N ASP A 113 -19.81 -4.67 11.38
CA ASP A 113 -19.81 -3.31 10.85
C ASP A 113 -18.44 -2.67 11.13
N PHE A 114 -17.52 -2.82 10.17
CA PHE A 114 -16.17 -2.30 10.27
C PHE A 114 -16.27 -0.77 10.31
N VAL A 115 -16.07 -0.20 11.49
CA VAL A 115 -16.06 1.25 11.64
C VAL A 115 -14.69 1.72 11.18
N GLU A 116 -14.64 2.36 9.99
CA GLU A 116 -13.48 3.06 9.45
C GLU A 116 -13.03 4.23 10.36
N LYS A 117 -12.50 3.94 11.55
CA LYS A 117 -11.83 4.91 12.39
C LYS A 117 -10.35 4.62 12.35
N ALA A 118 -9.69 5.20 11.35
CA ALA A 118 -8.25 5.37 11.43
C ALA A 118 -7.92 6.11 12.73
N PRO A 119 -6.98 5.60 13.55
CA PRO A 119 -6.57 6.27 14.77
C PRO A 119 -6.08 7.68 14.42
N ASN A 120 -6.51 8.67 15.21
CA ASN A 120 -6.11 10.05 15.00
C ASN A 120 -4.83 10.32 15.82
N ILE A 121 -3.71 9.92 15.25
CA ILE A 121 -2.41 9.96 15.91
C ILE A 121 -1.65 11.25 15.61
N GLY A 122 -0.91 11.70 16.62
CA GLY A 122 -0.14 12.94 16.53
C GLY A 122 1.14 12.76 15.70
N TYR A 123 1.72 13.89 15.26
CA TYR A 123 2.96 13.92 14.47
C TYR A 123 4.11 13.07 15.04
N GLN A 124 4.33 13.12 16.36
CA GLN A 124 5.40 12.34 17.01
C GLN A 124 5.11 10.83 17.01
N GLU A 125 3.84 10.47 17.10
CA GLU A 125 3.37 9.09 17.09
C GLU A 125 3.49 8.50 15.68
N GLN A 126 3.07 9.25 14.65
CA GLN A 126 3.27 8.87 13.24
C GLN A 126 4.75 8.57 12.92
N ARG A 127 5.66 9.41 13.44
CA ARG A 127 7.12 9.20 13.33
C ARG A 127 7.57 7.91 14.00
N GLN A 128 7.10 7.67 15.22
CA GLN A 128 7.46 6.48 15.97
C GLN A 128 6.95 5.21 15.28
N VAL A 129 5.72 5.24 14.76
CA VAL A 129 5.14 4.15 13.97
C VAL A 129 6.00 3.84 12.75
N CYS A 130 6.40 4.86 11.98
CA CYS A 130 7.30 4.67 10.84
C CYS A 130 8.65 4.10 11.27
N LEU A 131 9.21 4.58 12.39
CA LEU A 131 10.50 4.10 12.87
C LEU A 131 10.45 2.62 13.24
N THR A 132 9.48 2.23 14.06
CA THR A 132 9.26 0.85 14.48
C THR A 132 9.05 -0.06 13.27
N TYR A 133 8.19 0.35 12.33
CA TYR A 133 7.96 -0.42 11.11
C TYR A 133 9.25 -0.61 10.29
N LEU A 134 10.02 0.47 10.08
CA LEU A 134 11.23 0.39 9.28
C LEU A 134 12.31 -0.47 9.94
N GLU A 135 12.39 -0.50 11.27
CA GLU A 135 13.31 -1.40 12.00
C GLU A 135 13.04 -2.88 11.70
N GLU A 136 11.80 -3.24 11.35
CA GLU A 136 11.43 -4.60 10.93
C GLU A 136 11.51 -4.79 9.40
N ALA A 137 11.23 -3.74 8.62
CA ALA A 137 11.04 -3.85 7.18
C ALA A 137 12.32 -3.73 6.34
N VAL A 138 13.32 -2.97 6.79
CA VAL A 138 14.57 -2.75 6.03
C VAL A 138 15.75 -3.49 6.66
N THR A 139 16.72 -3.88 5.82
CA THR A 139 17.90 -4.65 6.27
C THR A 139 19.19 -3.80 6.31
N PHE A 140 19.39 -2.91 5.33
CA PHE A 140 20.65 -2.17 5.16
C PHE A 140 20.56 -0.70 5.57
N LEU A 141 19.42 -0.08 5.30
CA LEU A 141 19.10 1.28 5.70
C LEU A 141 18.95 1.32 7.22
N ASN A 142 19.55 2.33 7.85
CA ASN A 142 19.39 2.56 9.29
C ASN A 142 18.18 3.48 9.53
N PRO A 143 17.05 2.97 10.07
CA PRO A 143 15.83 3.75 10.22
C PRO A 143 16.04 5.02 11.06
N SER A 144 16.75 4.91 12.17
CA SER A 144 16.98 6.05 13.08
C SER A 144 17.83 7.15 12.45
N LYS A 145 18.65 6.85 11.43
CA LYS A 145 19.45 7.86 10.71
C LYS A 145 18.72 8.52 9.56
N VAL A 146 17.74 7.84 8.96
CA VAL A 146 17.02 8.36 7.80
C VAL A 146 15.70 9.02 8.16
N MET A 147 15.15 8.73 9.34
CA MET A 147 13.85 9.24 9.77
C MET A 147 13.77 10.77 9.69
N ASP A 148 14.76 11.48 10.24
CA ASP A 148 14.72 12.95 10.23
C ASP A 148 14.80 13.55 8.82
N PRO A 149 15.79 13.20 7.97
CA PRO A 149 15.83 13.68 6.58
C PRO A 149 14.58 13.31 5.77
N LEU A 150 14.07 12.09 5.92
CA LEU A 150 12.88 11.65 5.20
C LEU A 150 11.65 12.45 5.62
N TRP A 151 11.49 12.69 6.93
CA TRP A 151 10.35 13.43 7.42
C TRP A 151 10.36 14.88 6.98
N GLU A 152 11.52 15.55 7.01
CA GLU A 152 11.68 16.92 6.53
C GLU A 152 11.43 17.05 5.01
N LEU A 153 11.89 16.06 4.24
CA LEU A 153 11.61 15.95 2.81
C LEU A 153 10.11 15.82 2.57
N VAL A 154 9.44 14.89 3.25
CA VAL A 154 7.99 14.67 3.13
C VAL A 154 7.19 15.91 3.52
N GLU A 155 7.58 16.60 4.59
CA GLU A 155 6.97 17.88 4.97
C GLU A 155 7.08 18.93 3.86
N THR A 156 8.23 18.99 3.18
CA THR A 156 8.46 19.93 2.08
C THR A 156 7.62 19.57 0.86
N LEU A 157 7.55 18.28 0.52
CA LEU A 157 6.72 17.79 -0.60
C LEU A 157 5.23 18.02 -0.31
N CYS A 158 4.76 17.71 0.89
CA CYS A 158 3.36 17.88 1.27
C CYS A 158 2.93 19.35 1.23
N LYS A 159 3.77 20.28 1.69
CA LYS A 159 3.48 21.72 1.62
C LYS A 159 3.35 22.25 0.20
N GLU A 160 4.03 21.62 -0.75
CA GLU A 160 3.96 21.99 -2.16
C GLU A 160 2.76 21.34 -2.88
N TRP A 161 2.39 20.11 -2.53
CA TRP A 161 1.29 19.38 -3.19
C TRP A 161 -0.09 19.59 -2.56
N TYR A 162 -0.16 19.88 -1.27
CA TYR A 162 -1.40 19.86 -0.52
C TYR A 162 -1.69 21.20 0.14
N THR A 163 -2.96 21.61 0.09
CA THR A 163 -3.42 22.90 0.62
C THR A 163 -4.09 22.81 1.99
N SER A 164 -4.41 21.60 2.47
CA SER A 164 -5.17 21.41 3.71
C SER A 164 -4.48 20.45 4.69
N GLU A 165 -4.67 20.68 5.98
CA GLU A 165 -4.20 19.78 7.05
C GLU A 165 -4.93 18.41 7.03
N LYS A 166 -5.99 18.22 6.22
CA LYS A 166 -6.63 16.91 6.06
C LYS A 166 -5.81 15.96 5.18
N ASP A 167 -4.85 16.49 4.43
CA ASP A 167 -3.94 15.74 3.56
C ASP A 167 -2.77 15.12 4.35
N GLU A 168 -2.77 15.23 5.68
CA GLU A 168 -1.70 14.79 6.57
C GLU A 168 -1.54 13.28 6.76
N LYS A 169 -2.56 12.50 6.38
CA LYS A 169 -2.58 11.03 6.44
C LYS A 169 -1.69 10.35 5.38
N VAL A 170 -1.04 11.13 4.53
CA VAL A 170 -0.13 10.61 3.51
C VAL A 170 1.31 10.52 4.00
N ARG A 171 1.67 11.15 5.13
CA ARG A 171 3.07 11.24 5.59
C ARG A 171 3.69 9.87 5.83
N ILE A 172 2.97 9.00 6.53
CA ILE A 172 3.41 7.63 6.80
C ILE A 172 3.68 6.93 5.47
N ASN A 173 2.73 6.99 4.53
CA ASN A 173 2.87 6.39 3.21
C ASN A 173 4.12 6.86 2.46
N PHE A 174 4.38 8.17 2.45
CA PHE A 174 5.57 8.72 1.78
C PHE A 174 6.86 8.32 2.48
N VAL A 175 6.93 8.39 3.81
CA VAL A 175 8.13 8.03 4.56
C VAL A 175 8.46 6.55 4.33
N LEU A 176 7.46 5.67 4.40
CA LEU A 176 7.66 4.24 4.17
C LEU A 176 8.07 3.95 2.72
N HIS A 177 7.49 4.64 1.73
CA HIS A 177 7.88 4.49 0.33
C HIS A 177 9.32 4.96 0.08
N LEU A 178 9.69 6.15 0.57
CA LEU A 178 11.02 6.73 0.37
C LEU A 178 12.10 5.91 1.08
N ALA A 179 11.84 5.42 2.29
CA ALA A 179 12.76 4.51 2.98
C ALA A 179 12.94 3.20 2.19
N SER A 180 11.83 2.59 1.74
CA SER A 180 11.89 1.38 0.90
C SER A 180 12.62 1.61 -0.43
N MET A 181 12.44 2.79 -1.03
CA MET A 181 13.18 3.21 -2.23
C MET A 181 14.68 3.31 -1.94
N MET A 182 15.09 3.98 -0.86
CA MET A 182 16.49 4.09 -0.49
C MET A 182 17.12 2.72 -0.26
N GLU A 183 16.45 1.83 0.46
CA GLU A 183 16.89 0.44 0.68
C GLU A 183 17.13 -0.29 -0.65
N ARG A 184 16.15 -0.25 -1.56
CA ARG A 184 16.26 -0.86 -2.89
C ARG A 184 17.43 -0.29 -3.71
N ILE A 185 17.62 1.02 -3.68
CA ILE A 185 18.73 1.68 -4.40
C ILE A 185 20.08 1.23 -3.80
N LEU A 186 20.21 1.17 -2.48
CA LEU A 186 21.42 0.68 -1.80
C LEU A 186 21.73 -0.78 -2.14
N LEU A 187 20.70 -1.59 -2.34
CA LEU A 187 20.78 -2.98 -2.78
C LEU A 187 21.09 -3.14 -4.29
N GLY A 188 21.09 -2.06 -5.07
CA GLY A 188 21.23 -2.11 -6.53
C GLY A 188 20.00 -2.70 -7.23
N GLN A 189 18.82 -2.61 -6.60
CA GLN A 189 17.56 -3.16 -7.07
C GLN A 189 16.47 -2.08 -7.20
N PRO A 190 16.73 -0.95 -7.90
CA PRO A 190 15.69 0.05 -8.10
C PRO A 190 14.50 -0.54 -8.86
N LEU A 191 13.34 0.11 -8.72
CA LEU A 191 12.17 -0.23 -9.51
C LEU A 191 12.48 -0.22 -11.01
N LYS A 192 11.77 -1.06 -11.75
CA LYS A 192 11.80 -1.09 -13.21
C LYS A 192 10.58 -0.36 -13.74
N GLY A 193 10.70 0.20 -14.93
CA GLY A 193 9.58 0.83 -15.61
C GLY A 193 9.82 0.97 -17.10
N SER A 194 8.80 1.50 -17.75
CA SER A 194 8.68 1.74 -19.17
C SER A 194 9.21 3.13 -19.56
N LYS A 195 9.47 3.33 -20.86
CA LYS A 195 9.89 4.65 -21.36
C LYS A 195 8.76 5.68 -21.28
N GLU A 196 7.54 5.21 -21.32
CA GLU A 196 6.33 5.99 -21.18
C GLU A 196 6.26 6.59 -19.77
N GLU A 197 6.49 5.78 -18.73
CA GLU A 197 6.56 6.25 -17.33
C GLU A 197 7.70 7.26 -17.12
N GLU A 198 8.88 7.00 -17.69
CA GLU A 198 9.97 7.98 -17.68
C GLU A 198 9.54 9.29 -18.35
N SER A 199 8.89 9.22 -19.52
CA SER A 199 8.45 10.41 -20.26
C SER A 199 7.42 11.22 -19.48
N VAL A 200 6.47 10.55 -18.81
CA VAL A 200 5.48 11.22 -17.93
C VAL A 200 6.18 12.02 -16.85
N PHE A 201 7.20 11.45 -16.18
CA PHE A 201 7.98 12.19 -15.20
C PHE A 201 8.75 13.35 -15.84
N LEU A 202 9.39 13.13 -16.99
CA LEU A 202 10.21 14.12 -17.66
C LEU A 202 9.42 15.38 -18.08
N GLU A 203 8.14 15.21 -18.41
CA GLU A 203 7.21 16.25 -18.88
C GLU A 203 6.39 16.91 -17.75
N HIS A 204 6.43 16.38 -16.52
CA HIS A 204 5.61 16.87 -15.42
C HIS A 204 6.02 18.29 -14.96
N GLU A 205 5.04 19.17 -14.72
CA GLU A 205 5.29 20.58 -14.38
C GLU A 205 6.08 20.78 -13.08
N LYS A 206 5.87 19.91 -12.09
CA LYS A 206 6.57 19.94 -10.79
C LYS A 206 7.86 19.13 -10.76
N ARG A 207 8.30 18.57 -11.89
CA ARG A 207 9.53 17.76 -11.97
C ARG A 207 10.74 18.48 -11.37
N SER A 208 10.98 19.72 -11.80
CA SER A 208 12.15 20.49 -11.36
C SER A 208 12.13 20.75 -9.85
N PHE A 209 10.94 20.95 -9.28
CA PHE A 209 10.79 21.05 -7.83
C PHE A 209 11.18 19.72 -7.18
N LEU A 210 10.58 18.60 -7.61
CA LEU A 210 10.88 17.29 -7.04
C LEU A 210 12.37 16.94 -7.13
N ASP A 211 12.99 17.13 -8.30
CA ASP A 211 14.42 16.90 -8.52
C ASP A 211 15.27 17.71 -7.53
N ASN A 212 14.95 18.99 -7.30
CA ASN A 212 15.69 19.84 -6.37
C ASN A 212 15.45 19.44 -4.90
N THR A 213 14.23 19.06 -4.54
CA THR A 213 13.91 18.67 -3.16
C THR A 213 14.58 17.35 -2.79
N LEU A 214 14.65 16.38 -3.72
CA LEU A 214 15.27 15.07 -3.49
C LEU A 214 16.78 15.13 -3.22
N VAL A 215 17.45 16.23 -3.58
CA VAL A 215 18.86 16.48 -3.23
C VAL A 215 19.11 16.36 -1.72
N SER A 216 18.11 16.72 -0.90
CA SER A 216 18.19 16.65 0.58
C SER A 216 18.44 15.25 1.12
N ILE A 217 18.11 14.20 0.34
CA ILE A 217 18.43 12.82 0.67
C ILE A 217 19.50 12.24 -0.26
N GLU A 218 19.61 12.67 -1.52
CA GLU A 218 20.65 12.19 -2.44
C GLU A 218 22.07 12.50 -1.93
N GLU A 219 22.34 13.74 -1.51
CA GLU A 219 23.70 14.15 -1.10
C GLU A 219 24.15 13.52 0.23
N PRO A 220 23.38 13.60 1.34
CA PRO A 220 23.85 13.10 2.63
C PRO A 220 24.06 11.59 2.64
N PHE A 221 23.24 10.85 1.88
CA PHE A 221 23.31 9.40 1.79
C PHE A 221 24.10 8.90 0.57
N ARG A 222 24.64 9.82 -0.25
CA ARG A 222 25.39 9.53 -1.48
C ARG A 222 24.65 8.56 -2.40
N LEU A 223 23.33 8.74 -2.53
CA LEU A 223 22.53 7.99 -3.48
C LEU A 223 22.24 8.84 -4.73
N LYS A 224 21.86 8.15 -5.80
CA LYS A 224 21.27 8.77 -6.98
C LYS A 224 19.94 8.08 -7.24
N ILE A 225 18.86 8.83 -7.16
CA ILE A 225 17.51 8.32 -7.34
C ILE A 225 17.26 8.17 -8.85
N PRO A 226 16.99 6.95 -9.35
CA PRO A 226 16.64 6.73 -10.75
C PRO A 226 15.34 7.42 -11.15
N ILE A 227 15.22 7.80 -12.42
CA ILE A 227 14.03 8.51 -12.95
C ILE A 227 12.73 7.77 -12.62
N ILE A 228 12.73 6.45 -12.73
CA ILE A 228 11.53 5.65 -12.48
C ILE A 228 11.09 5.66 -11.01
N GLU A 229 12.02 5.77 -10.05
CA GLU A 229 11.65 5.95 -8.64
C GLU A 229 11.03 7.35 -8.43
N LYS A 230 11.57 8.37 -9.12
CA LYS A 230 11.00 9.74 -9.10
C LYS A 230 9.60 9.78 -9.71
N TYR A 231 9.35 9.01 -10.76
CA TYR A 231 8.02 8.82 -11.34
C TYR A 231 7.03 8.28 -10.30
N TYR A 232 7.39 7.24 -9.54
CA TYR A 232 6.47 6.70 -8.52
C TYR A 232 6.24 7.66 -7.35
N ILE A 233 7.26 8.41 -6.91
CA ILE A 233 7.07 9.48 -5.91
C ILE A 233 6.06 10.51 -6.43
N LEU A 234 6.22 10.93 -7.68
CA LEU A 234 5.31 11.88 -8.33
C LEU A 234 3.88 11.34 -8.41
N MET A 235 3.70 10.09 -8.85
CA MET A 235 2.39 9.46 -8.92
C MET A 235 1.71 9.35 -7.54
N MET A 236 2.48 9.13 -6.48
CA MET A 236 1.93 9.15 -5.12
C MET A 236 1.46 10.54 -4.72
N LEU A 237 2.26 11.58 -5.01
CA LEU A 237 1.93 12.97 -4.70
C LEU A 237 0.68 13.45 -5.46
N ASP A 238 0.57 13.12 -6.73
CA ASP A 238 -0.58 13.53 -7.55
C ASP A 238 -1.86 12.77 -7.20
N ASN A 239 -1.75 11.49 -6.82
CA ASN A 239 -2.92 10.72 -6.40
C ASN A 239 -3.37 11.03 -4.98
N GLY A 240 -2.48 11.49 -4.10
CA GLY A 240 -2.85 11.93 -2.75
C GLY A 240 -3.72 13.20 -2.72
N GLN A 241 -3.87 13.91 -3.85
CA GLN A 241 -4.73 15.09 -3.97
C GLN A 241 -6.23 14.76 -4.17
N LYS A 242 -6.57 13.50 -4.44
CA LYS A 242 -7.92 13.06 -4.83
C LYS A 242 -8.66 12.41 -3.66
#